data_AF-X1AU02-F1
#
_entry.id   AF-X1AU02-F1
#
_cell.length_a   1.000
_cell.length_b   1.000
_cell.length_c   1.000
_cell.angle_alpha   90.00
_cell.angle_beta   90.00
_cell.angle_gamma   90.00
#
_symmetry.space_group_name_H-M   'P 1'
#
loop_
_entity.id
_entity.type
_entity.pdbx_description
1 polymer ?
#
loop_
_entity_poly.entity_id
_entity_poly.type
_entity_poly.pdbx_seq_one_letter_code
_entity_poly.pdbx_strand_id
1 'polypeptide(L)'
;QLQERLVHDVNDLIMTMAARQRTDLQDITAVICAGNTAMIHFLLNLDPTRIRREPYVASAGFVPPIRAAEAGVQINKRGLLYCLPSVAAC
;
A
#
# COMPACT_ATOMS: atom_id res chain seq x y z
N GLN A 1 14.00 -2.49 -6.74
CA GLN A 1 14.96 -2.25 -5.64
C GLN A 1 14.32 -1.54 -4.44
N LEU A 2 13.96 -0.25 -4.48
CA LEU A 2 13.37 0.42 -3.31
C LEU A 2 11.96 -0.09 -2.95
N GLN A 3 11.11 -0.28 -3.97
CA GLN A 3 9.75 -0.80 -3.79
C GLN A 3 9.75 -2.20 -3.17
N GLU A 4 10.57 -3.12 -3.69
CA GLU A 4 10.71 -4.49 -3.15
C GLU A 4 11.10 -4.50 -1.68
N ARG A 5 12.02 -3.61 -1.27
CA ARG A 5 12.45 -3.51 0.12
C ARG A 5 11.34 -2.98 1.01
N LEU A 6 10.62 -1.95 0.57
CA LEU A 6 9.46 -1.44 1.30
C LEU A 6 8.36 -2.49 1.46
N VAL A 7 8.06 -3.24 0.39
CA VAL A 7 7.05 -4.31 0.42
C VAL A 7 7.49 -5.44 1.35
N HIS A 8 8.78 -5.80 1.34
CA HIS A 8 9.34 -6.77 2.28
C HIS A 8 9.16 -6.33 3.73
N ASP A 9 9.55 -5.09 4.05
CA ASP A 9 9.43 -4.53 5.40
C ASP A 9 7.96 -4.49 5.86
N VAL A 10 7.03 -4.12 4.98
CA VAL A 10 5.59 -4.14 5.26
C VAL A 10 5.09 -5.56 5.55
N ASN A 11 5.51 -6.54 4.76
CA ASN A 11 5.13 -7.94 4.96
C ASN A 11 5.70 -8.50 6.27
N ASP A 12 6.96 -8.17 6.61
CA ASP A 12 7.58 -8.57 7.87
C ASP A 12 6.82 -8.01 9.09
N LEU A 13 6.39 -6.75 9.02
CA LEU A 13 5.57 -6.13 10.06
C LEU A 13 4.21 -6.83 10.20
N ILE A 14 3.52 -7.08 9.09
CA ILE A 14 2.23 -7.78 9.09
C ILE A 14 2.39 -9.20 9.67
N MET A 15 3.38 -9.96 9.21
CA MET A 15 3.67 -11.31 9.73
C MET A 15 3.99 -11.29 11.23
N THR A 16 4.79 -10.33 11.67
CA THR A 16 5.14 -10.18 13.09
C THR A 16 3.90 -9.89 13.94
N MET A 17 3.02 -9.00 13.49
CA MET A 17 1.77 -8.68 14.19
C MET A 17 0.79 -9.85 14.18
N ALA A 18 0.63 -10.52 13.05
CA ALA A 18 -0.24 -11.68 12.90
C ALA A 18 0.21 -12.84 13.80
N ALA A 19 1.52 -13.13 13.86
CA ALA A 19 2.08 -14.14 14.74
C ALA A 19 1.85 -13.84 16.22
N ARG A 20 2.00 -12.57 16.63
CA ARG A 20 1.73 -12.13 18.01
C ARG A 20 0.27 -12.31 18.42
N GLN A 21 -0.65 -12.10 17.48
CA GLN A 21 -2.09 -12.22 17.71
C GLN A 21 -2.66 -13.62 17.41
N ARG A 22 -1.83 -14.54 16.89
CA ARG A 22 -2.24 -15.87 16.39
C ARG A 22 -3.34 -15.79 15.33
N THR A 23 -3.25 -14.79 14.46
CA THR A 23 -4.20 -14.55 13.36
C THR A 23 -3.61 -15.11 12.06
N ASP A 24 -4.41 -15.81 11.26
CA ASP A 24 -3.99 -16.23 9.92
C ASP A 24 -3.92 -14.99 9.00
N LEU A 25 -2.91 -14.90 8.14
CA LEU A 25 -2.83 -13.85 7.13
C LEU A 25 -4.06 -13.85 6.20
N GLN A 26 -4.70 -15.01 6.01
CA GLN A 26 -5.95 -15.13 5.27
C GLN A 26 -7.16 -14.52 5.99
N ASP A 27 -7.10 -14.29 7.31
CA ASP A 27 -8.15 -13.58 8.04
C ASP A 27 -8.03 -12.06 7.91
N ILE A 28 -6.89 -11.56 7.41
CA ILE A 28 -6.65 -10.13 7.18
C ILE A 28 -7.26 -9.72 5.85
N THR A 29 -8.40 -9.02 5.90
CA THR A 29 -9.18 -8.60 4.71
C THR A 29 -8.89 -7.18 4.24
N ALA A 30 -8.24 -6.36 5.06
CA ALA A 30 -7.87 -5.00 4.68
C ALA A 30 -6.61 -4.53 5.41
N VAL A 31 -5.77 -3.77 4.71
CA VAL A 31 -4.61 -3.05 5.25
C VAL A 31 -4.74 -1.59 4.85
N ILE A 32 -4.50 -0.68 5.80
CA ILE A 32 -4.52 0.75 5.56
C ILE A 32 -3.10 1.27 5.77
N CYS A 33 -2.50 1.83 4.72
CA CYS A 33 -1.20 2.45 4.75
C CYS A 33 -1.36 3.98 4.68
N ALA A 34 -0.90 4.67 5.72
CA ALA A 34 -0.78 6.12 5.73
C ALA A 34 0.70 6.50 5.57
N GLY A 35 0.99 7.39 4.64
CA GLY A 35 2.36 7.82 4.35
C GLY A 35 2.38 9.05 3.46
N ASN A 36 3.53 9.74 3.41
CA ASN A 36 3.68 10.84 2.46
C ASN A 36 3.53 10.35 1.01
N THR A 37 3.19 11.27 0.11
CA THR A 37 2.92 10.95 -1.30
C THR A 37 4.07 10.19 -1.95
N ALA A 38 5.34 10.52 -1.64
CA ALA A 38 6.50 9.81 -2.17
C ALA A 38 6.53 8.32 -1.76
N MET A 39 6.28 8.00 -0.49
CA MET A 39 6.24 6.62 -0.01
C MET A 39 5.09 5.82 -0.61
N ILE A 40 3.90 6.43 -0.76
CA ILE A 40 2.75 5.78 -1.40
C ILE A 40 3.06 5.48 -2.87
N HIS A 41 3.70 6.41 -3.58
CA HIS A 41 4.12 6.18 -4.97
C HIS A 41 5.14 5.04 -5.10
N PHE A 42 6.12 4.98 -4.19
CA PHE A 42 7.10 3.89 -4.20
C PHE A 42 6.47 2.56 -3.84
N LEU A 43 5.55 2.49 -2.88
CA LEU A 43 4.87 1.25 -2.50
C LEU A 43 4.05 0.66 -3.65
N LEU A 44 3.37 1.53 -4.40
CA LEU A 44 2.46 1.13 -5.48
C LEU A 44 3.17 0.82 -6.82
N ASN A 45 4.50 1.00 -6.89
CA ASN A 45 5.29 0.86 -8.12
C ASN A 45 4.64 1.57 -9.33
N LEU A 46 4.06 2.75 -9.09
CA LEU A 46 3.31 3.46 -10.12
C LEU A 46 4.25 3.89 -11.23
N ASP A 47 4.08 3.28 -12.41
CA ASP A 47 4.71 3.76 -13.63
C ASP A 47 4.14 5.16 -13.97
N PRO A 48 4.97 6.22 -14.02
CA PRO A 48 4.52 7.57 -14.34
C PRO A 48 3.83 7.68 -15.71
N THR A 49 3.99 6.69 -16.60
CA THR A 49 3.30 6.66 -17.90
C THR A 49 1.81 6.30 -17.80
N ARG A 50 1.39 5.52 -16.78
CA ARG A 50 -0.03 5.18 -16.53
C ARG A 50 -0.79 6.30 -15.81
N ILE A 51 -0.07 7.33 -15.39
CA ILE A 51 -0.57 8.53 -14.73
C ILE A 51 -1.02 9.61 -15.76
N ARG A 52 -1.00 9.29 -17.07
CA ARG A 52 -1.45 10.20 -18.15
C ARG A 52 -2.98 10.28 -18.33
N ARG A 53 -3.73 10.46 -17.26
CA ARG A 53 -5.10 11.02 -17.36
C ARG A 53 -5.27 12.09 -16.28
N GLU A 54 -5.33 13.33 -16.72
CA GLU A 54 -5.73 14.47 -15.90
C GLU A 54 -7.07 14.17 -15.19
N PRO A 55 -7.24 14.58 -13.92
CA PRO A 55 -6.50 15.61 -13.20
C PRO A 55 -5.62 15.05 -12.08
N TYR A 56 -4.33 14.89 -12.33
CA TYR A 56 -3.37 14.47 -11.30
C TYR A 56 -3.07 15.56 -10.25
N VAL A 57 -3.51 16.79 -10.50
CA VAL A 57 -3.24 17.98 -9.64
C VAL A 57 -4.21 18.07 -8.44
N ALA A 58 -5.32 17.32 -8.45
CA ALA A 58 -6.22 17.17 -7.27
C ALA A 58 -6.26 15.74 -6.71
N SER A 59 -5.72 14.75 -7.45
CA SER A 59 -5.87 13.33 -7.15
C SER A 59 -4.78 12.74 -6.23
N ALA A 60 -3.77 13.52 -5.86
CA ALA A 60 -2.76 13.12 -4.86
C ALA A 60 -3.36 12.93 -3.45
N GLY A 61 -4.65 13.26 -3.25
CA GLY A 61 -5.40 13.05 -2.01
C GLY A 61 -6.19 11.73 -1.94
N PHE A 62 -6.24 10.89 -2.98
CA PHE A 62 -7.00 9.65 -2.88
C PHE A 62 -6.53 8.61 -3.90
N VAL A 63 -5.88 7.56 -3.42
CA VAL A 63 -5.64 6.35 -4.21
C VAL A 63 -6.83 5.42 -3.96
N PRO A 64 -7.53 4.95 -5.01
CA PRO A 64 -8.63 3.99 -4.81
C PRO A 64 -8.09 2.70 -4.16
N PRO A 65 -8.92 1.97 -3.40
CA PRO A 65 -8.49 0.71 -2.79
C PRO A 65 -8.06 -0.26 -3.89
N ILE A 66 -6.83 -0.77 -3.78
CA ILE A 66 -6.31 -1.79 -4.71
C ILE A 66 -6.25 -3.15 -4.01
N ARG A 67 -6.03 -4.21 -4.78
CA ARG A 67 -5.77 -5.52 -4.16
C ARG A 67 -4.40 -5.49 -3.49
N ALA A 68 -4.31 -5.97 -2.26
CA ALA A 68 -3.03 -6.07 -1.55
C ALA A 68 -2.00 -6.90 -2.34
N ALA A 69 -2.46 -7.95 -3.02
CA ALA A 69 -1.63 -8.77 -3.90
C ALA A 69 -0.99 -7.99 -5.07
N GLU A 70 -1.64 -6.92 -5.58
CA GLU A 70 -1.08 -6.08 -6.66
C GLU A 70 0.10 -5.23 -6.16
N ALA A 71 0.12 -4.89 -4.87
CA ALA A 71 1.24 -4.20 -4.22
C ALA A 71 2.30 -5.17 -3.66
N GLY A 72 2.11 -6.48 -3.79
CA GLY A 72 2.99 -7.50 -3.21
C GLY A 72 2.80 -7.70 -1.70
N VAL A 73 1.72 -7.17 -1.11
CA VAL A 73 1.37 -7.35 0.30
C VAL A 73 0.67 -8.70 0.50
N GLN A 74 1.19 -9.49 1.45
CA GLN A 74 0.78 -10.88 1.67
C GLN A 74 -0.29 -11.00 2.76
N ILE A 75 -1.54 -10.74 2.37
CA ILE A 75 -2.74 -10.98 3.19
C ILE A 75 -3.72 -11.89 2.43
N ASN A 76 -4.99 -11.93 2.84
CA ASN A 76 -6.05 -12.60 2.08
C ASN A 76 -5.97 -12.23 0.58
N LYS A 77 -6.16 -13.21 -0.32
CA LYS A 77 -6.14 -13.01 -1.78
C LYS A 77 -7.17 -11.97 -2.27
N ARG A 78 -8.25 -11.77 -1.52
CA ARG A 78 -9.30 -10.76 -1.75
C ARG A 78 -9.09 -9.49 -0.89
N GLY A 79 -8.01 -9.45 -0.13
CA GLY A 79 -7.68 -8.37 0.78
C GLY A 79 -7.38 -7.07 0.03
N LEU A 80 -7.82 -5.97 0.62
CA LEU A 80 -7.68 -4.63 0.04
C LEU A 80 -6.57 -3.84 0.72
N LEU A 81 -5.81 -3.09 -0.06
CA LEU A 81 -4.85 -2.10 0.40
C LEU A 81 -5.42 -0.71 0.16
N TYR A 82 -5.60 0.04 1.24
CA TYR A 82 -6.02 1.43 1.22
C TYR A 82 -4.79 2.31 1.46
N CYS A 83 -4.54 3.25 0.57
CA CYS A 83 -3.47 4.23 0.74
C CYS A 83 -4.09 5.59 1.07
N LEU A 84 -3.89 6.04 2.30
CA LEU A 84 -4.32 7.37 2.72
C LEU A 84 -3.21 8.37 2.36
N PRO A 85 -3.54 9.49 1.70
CA PRO A 85 -2.57 10.56 1.59
C PRO A 85 -2.22 11.05 3.00
N SER A 86 -0.94 11.10 3.35
CA SER A 86 -0.53 11.95 4.45
C SER A 86 -0.33 13.36 3.90
N VAL A 87 -0.93 14.35 4.56
CA VAL A 87 -0.66 15.77 4.33
C VAL A 87 0.74 16.04 4.90
N ALA A 88 1.79 15.58 4.21
CA ALA A 88 3.12 16.09 4.46
C ALA A 88 3.14 17.51 3.87
N ALA A 89 2.95 18.50 4.74
CA ALA A 89 3.33 19.87 4.45
C ALA A 89 4.81 19.89 4.05
N CYS A 90 5.07 20.64 2.97
CA CYS A 90 6.34 21.14 2.43
C CYS A 90 7.67 20.59 2.99
#